data_AF-A0A2T2UYS4-F1
#
_entry.id   AF-A0A2T2UYS4-F1
#
_cell.length_a   1.000
_cell.length_b   1.000
_cell.length_c   1.000
_cell.angle_alpha   90.00
_cell.angle_beta   90.00
_cell.angle_gamma   90.00
#
_symmetry.space_group_name_H-M   'P 1'
#
loop_
_entity.id
_entity.type
_entity.pdbx_description
1 polymer ?
#
loop_
_entity_poly.entity_id
_entity_poly.type
_entity_poly.pdbx_seq_one_letter_code
_entity_poly.pdbx_strand_id
1 'polypeptide(L)'
;MSSDQKRVILQIVLGIVIVVLAYVLYVSITAPYERVRAQERMTERVRARMNLAREALIRYRDQQGRFPNTLDSLVAHVSQRPAMRSDLDSLSNIQNFAPDSLQQSPRTGSAFQYETSPDSARVDIYRLRDPDSDDQIGTLEMDVTRVNAANWE
;
A
#
# COMPACT_ATOMS: atom_id res chain seq x y z
N MET A 1 -41.16 41.32 -32.76
CA MET A 1 -40.93 40.06 -32.01
C MET A 1 -42.13 39.83 -31.10
N SER A 2 -42.99 38.87 -31.46
CA SER A 2 -44.20 38.54 -30.68
C SER A 2 -43.82 37.97 -29.31
N SER A 3 -44.66 38.20 -28.29
CA SER A 3 -44.42 37.75 -26.91
C SER A 3 -44.18 36.24 -26.80
N ASP A 4 -44.81 35.47 -27.67
CA ASP A 4 -44.71 34.01 -27.70
C ASP A 4 -43.33 33.54 -28.14
N GLN A 5 -42.72 34.25 -29.09
CA GLN A 5 -41.39 33.95 -29.60
C GLN A 5 -40.31 34.16 -28.51
N LYS A 6 -40.49 35.15 -27.63
CA LYS A 6 -39.59 35.40 -26.49
C LYS A 6 -39.70 34.30 -25.42
N ARG A 7 -40.90 33.79 -25.16
CA ARG A 7 -41.13 32.69 -24.20
C ARG A 7 -40.51 31.38 -24.68
N VAL A 8 -40.67 31.05 -25.96
CA VAL A 8 -40.10 29.83 -26.56
C VAL A 8 -38.56 29.87 -26.52
N ILE A 9 -37.94 30.99 -26.89
CA ILE A 9 -36.48 31.13 -26.84
C ILE A 9 -35.97 30.97 -25.39
N LEU A 10 -36.63 31.61 -24.42
CA LEU A 10 -36.25 31.49 -23.01
C LEU A 10 -36.35 30.04 -22.51
N GLN A 11 -37.38 29.31 -22.93
CA GLN A 11 -37.60 27.92 -22.52
C GLN A 11 -36.54 26.97 -23.11
N ILE A 12 -36.13 27.21 -24.36
CA ILE A 12 -35.03 26.46 -25.00
C ILE A 12 -33.71 26.73 -24.30
N VAL A 13 -33.39 28.01 -24.04
CA VAL A 13 -32.16 28.39 -23.33
C VAL A 13 -32.13 27.79 -21.93
N LEU A 14 -33.25 27.85 -21.20
CA LEU A 14 -33.35 27.24 -19.88
C LEU A 14 -33.13 25.72 -19.93
N GLY A 15 -33.71 25.05 -20.94
CA GLY A 15 -33.48 23.61 -21.17
C GLY A 15 -32.01 23.29 -21.41
N ILE A 16 -31.32 24.09 -22.25
CA ILE A 16 -29.88 23.93 -22.50
C ILE A 16 -29.08 24.16 -21.21
N VAL A 17 -29.40 25.19 -20.44
CA VAL A 17 -28.72 25.47 -19.16
C VAL A 17 -28.90 24.31 -18.18
N ILE A 18 -30.10 23.73 -18.08
CA ILE A 18 -30.35 22.56 -17.23
C ILE A 18 -29.48 21.37 -17.65
N VAL A 19 -29.37 21.09 -18.96
CA VAL A 19 -28.55 19.99 -19.48
C VAL A 19 -27.05 20.22 -19.20
N VAL A 20 -26.56 21.44 -19.42
CA VAL A 20 -25.16 21.80 -19.14
C VAL A 20 -24.87 21.68 -17.64
N LEU A 21 -25.74 22.19 -16.78
CA LEU A 21 -25.59 22.08 -15.33
C LEU A 21 -25.62 20.62 -14.85
N ALA A 22 -26.49 19.79 -15.42
CA ALA A 22 -26.52 18.36 -15.12
C ALA A 22 -25.19 17.65 -15.50
N TYR A 23 -24.62 17.99 -16.66
CA TYR A 23 -23.33 17.47 -17.10
C TYR A 23 -22.17 17.92 -16.20
N VAL A 24 -22.12 19.21 -15.85
CA VAL A 24 -21.10 19.76 -14.94
C VAL A 24 -21.18 19.09 -13.57
N LEU A 25 -22.40 18.90 -13.04
CA LEU A 25 -22.59 18.23 -11.76
C LEU A 25 -22.08 16.78 -11.80
N TYR A 26 -22.38 16.05 -12.88
CA TYR A 26 -21.90 14.67 -13.07
C TYR A 26 -20.37 14.59 -13.09
N VAL A 27 -19.71 15.44 -13.88
CA VAL A 27 -18.24 15.47 -13.98
C VAL A 27 -17.62 15.89 -12.65
N SER A 28 -18.20 16.90 -11.99
CA SER A 28 -17.69 17.42 -10.72
C SER A 28 -17.76 16.42 -9.57
N ILE A 29 -18.72 15.48 -9.59
CA ILE A 29 -18.85 14.44 -8.56
C ILE A 29 -17.97 13.23 -8.90
N THR A 30 -17.91 12.82 -10.17
CA THR A 30 -17.27 11.56 -10.58
C THR A 30 -15.73 11.67 -10.61
N ALA A 31 -15.19 12.79 -11.09
CA ALA A 31 -13.74 12.99 -11.21
C ALA A 31 -12.94 12.96 -9.88
N PRO A 32 -13.39 13.57 -8.76
CA PRO A 32 -12.66 13.47 -7.50
C PRO A 32 -12.73 12.07 -6.88
N TYR A 33 -13.83 11.34 -7.08
CA TYR A 33 -14.03 10.02 -6.49
C TYR A 33 -13.01 8.99 -6.99
N GLU A 34 -12.68 9.01 -8.28
CA GLU A 34 -11.72 8.08 -8.87
C GLU A 34 -10.30 8.27 -8.32
N ARG A 35 -9.90 9.52 -8.05
CA ARG A 35 -8.56 9.82 -7.50
C ARG A 35 -8.38 9.26 -6.10
N VAL A 36 -9.39 9.42 -5.25
CA VAL A 36 -9.36 8.89 -3.87
C VAL A 36 -9.32 7.36 -3.90
N ARG A 37 -10.16 6.71 -4.72
CA ARG A 37 -10.14 5.25 -4.88
C ARG A 37 -8.80 4.71 -5.39
N ALA A 38 -8.14 5.42 -6.30
CA ALA A 38 -6.83 5.02 -6.79
C ALA A 38 -5.76 5.08 -5.68
N GLN A 39 -5.81 6.11 -4.82
CA GLN A 39 -4.91 6.26 -3.68
C GLN A 39 -5.16 5.21 -2.59
N GLU A 40 -6.43 4.91 -2.27
CA GLU A 40 -6.82 3.85 -1.34
C GLU A 40 -6.26 2.50 -1.80
N ARG A 41 -6.53 2.11 -3.05
CA ARG A 41 -6.03 0.85 -3.62
C ARG A 41 -4.50 0.77 -3.61
N MET A 42 -3.81 1.89 -3.84
CA MET A 42 -2.35 1.90 -3.79
C MET A 42 -1.85 1.67 -2.35
N THR A 43 -2.47 2.34 -1.38
CA THR A 43 -2.14 2.18 0.04
C THR A 43 -2.40 0.75 0.52
N GLU A 44 -3.53 0.15 0.13
CA GLU A 44 -3.82 -1.26 0.41
C GLU A 44 -2.76 -2.20 -0.18
N ARG A 45 -2.30 -1.94 -1.41
CA ARG A 45 -1.21 -2.73 -2.04
C ARG A 45 0.11 -2.59 -1.30
N VAL A 46 0.46 -1.37 -0.85
CA VAL A 46 1.67 -1.12 -0.05
C VAL A 46 1.57 -1.87 1.27
N ARG A 47 0.45 -1.75 1.99
CA ARG A 47 0.24 -2.45 3.27
C ARG A 47 0.25 -3.96 3.11
N ALA A 48 -0.39 -4.49 2.05
CA ALA A 48 -0.31 -5.91 1.72
C ALA A 48 1.13 -6.36 1.45
N ARG A 49 1.92 -5.52 0.75
CA ARG A 49 3.34 -5.79 0.51
C ARG A 49 4.15 -5.82 1.80
N MET A 50 3.95 -4.83 2.67
CA MET A 50 4.63 -4.75 3.95
C MET A 50 4.23 -5.91 4.86
N ASN A 51 2.97 -6.34 4.84
CA ASN A 51 2.50 -7.51 5.57
C ASN A 51 3.16 -8.81 5.07
N LEU A 52 3.38 -8.95 3.76
CA LEU A 52 4.15 -10.07 3.21
C LEU A 52 5.61 -10.03 3.64
N ALA A 53 6.23 -8.85 3.65
CA ALA A 53 7.59 -8.68 4.15
C ALA A 53 7.69 -9.03 5.65
N ARG A 54 6.73 -8.58 6.47
CA ARG A 54 6.57 -8.95 7.89
C ARG A 54 6.50 -10.46 8.06
N GLU A 55 5.65 -11.13 7.29
CA GLU A 55 5.52 -12.59 7.38
C GLU A 55 6.83 -13.30 7.02
N ALA A 56 7.51 -12.83 5.97
CA ALA A 56 8.82 -13.36 5.61
C ALA A 56 9.86 -13.14 6.73
N LEU A 57 9.87 -11.96 7.37
CA LEU A 57 10.74 -11.64 8.50
C LEU A 57 10.46 -12.54 9.72
N ILE A 58 9.19 -12.74 10.06
CA ILE A 58 8.78 -13.62 11.17
C ILE A 58 9.27 -15.05 10.90
N ARG A 59 9.01 -15.59 9.71
CA ARG A 59 9.46 -16.94 9.34
C ARG A 59 10.98 -17.08 9.33
N TYR A 60 11.69 -16.05 8.87
CA TYR A 60 13.15 -16.03 8.93
C TYR A 60 13.63 -16.11 10.39
N ARG A 61 13.07 -15.28 11.28
CA ARG A 61 13.38 -15.30 12.70
C ARG A 61 13.03 -16.64 13.34
N ASP A 62 11.88 -17.22 13.04
CA ASP A 62 11.47 -18.50 13.63
C ASP A 62 12.41 -19.65 13.22
N GLN A 63 13.07 -19.54 12.05
CA GLN A 63 14.06 -20.52 11.57
C GLN A 63 15.49 -20.26 12.04
N GLN A 64 15.90 -18.99 12.09
CA GLN A 64 17.29 -18.58 12.39
C GLN A 64 17.49 -18.08 13.83
N GLY A 65 16.41 -17.93 14.58
CA GLY A 65 16.38 -17.37 15.94
C GLY A 65 16.52 -15.84 16.01
N ARG A 66 16.73 -15.16 14.88
CA ARG A 66 16.89 -13.70 14.82
C ARG A 66 16.39 -13.09 13.50
N PHE A 67 16.02 -11.81 13.52
CA PHE A 67 15.74 -11.04 12.31
C PHE A 67 17.00 -10.87 11.44
N PRO A 68 16.84 -10.75 10.11
CA PRO A 68 17.96 -10.52 9.19
C PRO A 68 18.55 -9.12 9.38
N ASN A 69 19.85 -8.94 9.16
CA ASN A 69 20.48 -7.62 9.27
C ASN A 69 20.11 -6.67 8.11
N THR A 70 19.72 -7.24 6.97
CA THR A 70 19.35 -6.51 5.76
C THR A 70 18.21 -7.21 5.02
N LEU A 71 17.38 -6.45 4.30
CA LEU A 71 16.35 -7.04 3.44
C LEU A 71 16.93 -7.89 2.30
N ASP A 72 18.17 -7.63 1.88
CA ASP A 72 18.89 -8.46 0.91
C ASP A 72 19.11 -9.87 1.43
N SER A 73 19.51 -10.01 2.69
CA SER A 73 19.69 -11.33 3.31
C SER A 73 18.36 -12.07 3.44
N LEU A 74 17.25 -11.36 3.70
CA LEU A 74 15.90 -11.93 3.68
C LEU A 74 15.54 -12.46 2.28
N VAL A 75 15.75 -11.65 1.24
CA VAL A 75 15.42 -12.02 -0.14
C VAL A 75 16.27 -13.18 -0.64
N ALA A 76 17.57 -13.17 -0.34
CA ALA A 76 18.46 -14.28 -0.66
C ALA A 76 17.98 -15.58 0.00
N HIS A 77 17.56 -15.51 1.27
CA HIS A 77 17.04 -16.65 2.01
C HIS A 77 15.72 -17.19 1.45
N VAL A 78 14.77 -16.31 1.12
CA VAL A 78 13.50 -16.69 0.46
C VAL A 78 13.77 -17.32 -0.90
N SER A 79 14.71 -16.75 -1.66
CA SER A 79 15.07 -17.23 -3.00
C SER A 79 15.71 -18.62 -2.97
N GLN A 80 16.50 -18.92 -1.93
CA GLN A 80 17.12 -20.23 -1.74
C GLN A 80 16.15 -21.32 -1.24
N ARG A 81 14.96 -20.95 -0.76
CA ARG A 81 14.01 -21.87 -0.11
C ARG A 81 12.66 -21.92 -0.84
N PRO A 82 12.45 -22.93 -1.71
CA PRO A 82 11.21 -23.07 -2.47
C PRO A 82 9.95 -23.14 -1.59
N ALA A 83 10.02 -23.83 -0.44
CA ALA A 83 8.89 -23.96 0.47
C ALA A 83 8.40 -22.60 1.00
N MET A 84 9.34 -21.76 1.44
CA MET A 84 9.02 -20.42 1.94
C MET A 84 8.45 -19.52 0.83
N ARG A 85 8.97 -19.66 -0.39
CA ARG A 85 8.44 -18.95 -1.56
C ARG A 85 6.99 -19.35 -1.87
N SER A 86 6.68 -20.64 -1.86
CA SER A 86 5.32 -21.13 -2.10
C SER A 86 4.31 -20.68 -1.02
N ASP A 87 4.75 -20.65 0.24
CA ASP A 87 3.92 -20.15 1.34
C ASP A 87 3.60 -18.66 1.15
N LEU A 88 4.63 -17.85 0.85
CA LEU A 88 4.46 -16.42 0.62
C LEU A 88 3.63 -16.14 -0.64
N ASP A 89 3.79 -16.92 -1.70
CA ASP A 89 2.98 -16.83 -2.92
C ASP A 89 1.49 -17.07 -2.59
N SER A 90 1.21 -18.11 -1.80
CA SER A 90 -0.15 -18.45 -1.33
C SER A 90 -0.78 -17.34 -0.48
N LEU A 91 0.01 -16.67 0.36
CA LEU A 91 -0.45 -15.56 1.20
C LEU A 91 -0.62 -14.25 0.43
N SER A 92 0.19 -14.05 -0.60
CA SER A 92 0.24 -12.79 -1.34
C SER A 92 -0.99 -12.55 -2.20
N ASN A 93 -1.72 -13.62 -2.59
CA ASN A 93 -2.76 -13.55 -3.61
C ASN A 93 -2.26 -12.92 -4.94
N ILE A 94 -0.94 -12.84 -5.12
CA ILE A 94 -0.24 -12.31 -6.29
C ILE A 94 0.22 -13.53 -7.10
N GLN A 95 -0.26 -13.67 -8.33
CA GLN A 95 0.30 -14.67 -9.24
C GLN A 95 1.76 -14.30 -9.57
N ASN A 96 2.68 -15.25 -9.41
CA ASN A 96 4.11 -15.10 -9.66
C ASN A 96 4.81 -14.14 -8.69
N PHE A 97 4.67 -14.38 -7.39
CA PHE A 97 5.45 -13.66 -6.39
C PHE A 97 6.97 -13.69 -6.70
N ALA A 98 7.58 -12.51 -6.74
CA ALA A 98 9.02 -12.33 -6.91
C ALA A 98 9.65 -11.96 -5.55
N PRO A 99 10.65 -12.70 -5.06
CA PRO A 99 11.28 -12.43 -3.75
C PRO A 99 11.82 -11.00 -3.62
N ASP A 100 12.46 -10.47 -4.67
CA ASP A 100 13.05 -9.12 -4.69
C ASP A 100 12.02 -8.03 -4.43
N SER A 101 10.78 -8.31 -4.81
CA SER A 101 9.69 -7.37 -4.69
C SER A 101 9.26 -7.16 -3.23
N LEU A 102 9.72 -7.98 -2.28
CA LEU A 102 9.55 -7.75 -0.83
C LEU A 102 10.29 -6.49 -0.35
N GLN A 103 11.32 -6.06 -1.06
CA GLN A 103 12.13 -4.92 -0.64
C GLN A 103 11.57 -3.59 -1.11
N GLN A 104 10.61 -3.60 -2.05
CA GLN A 104 10.23 -2.40 -2.79
C GLN A 104 8.76 -2.05 -2.57
N SER A 105 8.51 -0.76 -2.45
CA SER A 105 7.17 -0.19 -2.40
C SER A 105 6.51 -0.26 -3.78
N PRO A 106 5.29 -0.82 -3.90
CA PRO A 106 4.56 -0.85 -5.18
C PRO A 106 4.10 0.54 -5.65
N ARG A 107 4.22 1.57 -4.80
CA ARG A 107 3.82 2.95 -5.11
C ARG A 107 4.81 3.64 -6.04
N THR A 108 6.10 3.57 -5.73
CA THR A 108 7.17 4.26 -6.49
C THR A 108 8.27 3.32 -6.97
N GLY A 109 8.35 2.10 -6.45
CA GLY A 109 9.47 1.19 -6.63
C GLY A 109 10.64 1.44 -5.68
N SER A 110 10.52 2.43 -4.78
CA SER A 110 11.55 2.73 -3.77
C SER A 110 11.69 1.60 -2.76
N ALA A 111 12.91 1.39 -2.26
CA ALA A 111 13.16 0.35 -1.26
C ALA A 111 12.56 0.73 0.11
N PHE A 112 11.99 -0.24 0.82
CA PHE A 112 11.56 -0.09 2.20
C PHE A 112 12.75 0.21 3.10
N GLN A 113 12.55 1.13 4.03
CA GLN A 113 13.53 1.45 5.05
C GLN A 113 13.46 0.35 6.12
N TYR A 114 14.55 -0.38 6.27
CA TYR A 114 14.66 -1.48 7.23
C TYR A 114 15.77 -1.21 8.22
N GLU A 115 15.42 -1.28 9.49
CA GLU A 115 16.35 -1.14 10.61
C GLU A 115 16.11 -2.29 11.58
N THR A 116 17.18 -2.85 12.13
CA THR A 116 17.13 -3.90 13.14
C THR A 116 17.94 -3.50 14.37
N SER A 117 17.66 -4.11 15.51
CA SER A 117 18.50 -3.94 16.68
C SER A 117 19.91 -4.52 16.47
N PRO A 118 20.94 -3.97 17.15
CA PRO A 118 22.29 -4.52 17.07
C PRO A 118 22.32 -5.99 17.49
N ASP A 119 23.25 -6.78 16.92
CA ASP A 119 23.43 -8.21 17.24
C ASP A 119 23.60 -8.50 18.75
N SER A 120 24.05 -7.52 19.54
CA SER A 120 24.23 -7.62 20.99
C SER A 120 22.99 -7.24 21.81
N ALA A 121 21.88 -6.88 21.17
CA ALA A 121 20.66 -6.48 21.86
C ALA A 121 20.02 -7.67 22.59
N ARG A 122 19.45 -7.41 23.77
CA ARG A 122 18.74 -8.44 24.55
C ARG A 122 17.38 -8.82 23.94
N VAL A 123 16.85 -7.95 23.06
CA VAL A 123 15.57 -8.13 22.40
C VAL A 123 15.79 -7.90 20.90
N ASP A 124 15.36 -8.88 20.12
CA ASP A 124 15.41 -8.86 18.67
C ASP A 124 14.18 -8.13 18.14
N ILE A 125 14.39 -6.91 17.63
CA ILE A 125 13.35 -5.99 17.20
C ILE A 125 13.74 -5.41 15.85
N TYR A 126 12.75 -5.13 15.00
CA TYR A 126 12.96 -4.50 13.70
C TYR A 126 11.94 -3.40 13.47
N ARG A 127 12.26 -2.52 12.53
CA ARG A 127 11.37 -1.51 11.98
C ARG A 127 11.44 -1.56 10.46
N LEU A 128 10.28 -1.75 9.84
CA LEU A 128 10.08 -1.70 8.40
C LEU A 128 9.17 -0.52 8.07
N ARG A 129 9.64 0.44 7.26
CA ARG A 129 8.92 1.68 6.93
C ARG A 129 8.86 1.89 5.41
N ASP A 130 7.72 2.36 4.93
CA ASP A 130 7.56 2.83 3.55
C ASP A 130 8.20 4.22 3.39
N PRO A 131 9.10 4.46 2.41
CA PRO A 131 9.70 5.78 2.20
C PRO A 131 8.70 6.85 1.75
N ASP A 132 7.58 6.42 1.14
CA ASP A 132 6.58 7.31 0.53
C ASP A 132 5.34 7.50 1.40
N SER A 133 5.35 6.99 2.64
CA SER A 133 4.20 6.95 3.56
C SER A 133 4.66 6.98 5.02
N ASP A 134 3.75 7.27 5.93
CA ASP A 134 3.97 7.06 7.37
C ASP A 134 3.67 5.62 7.81
N ASP A 135 3.28 4.74 6.87
CA ASP A 135 3.05 3.32 7.11
C ASP A 135 4.36 2.64 7.59
N GLN A 136 4.31 2.03 8.79
CA GLN A 136 5.40 1.26 9.35
C GLN A 136 4.94 0.00 10.09
N ILE A 137 5.79 -1.02 10.11
CA ILE A 137 5.63 -2.25 10.89
C ILE A 137 6.83 -2.38 11.83
N GLY A 138 6.54 -2.74 13.08
CA GLY A 138 7.55 -2.97 14.09
C GLY A 138 8.00 -1.69 14.80
N THR A 139 8.99 -1.84 15.66
CA THR A 139 9.51 -0.76 16.49
C THR A 139 10.98 -0.96 16.79
N LEU A 140 11.70 0.14 17.01
CA LEU A 140 13.05 0.13 17.59
C LEU A 140 13.02 0.37 19.11
N GLU A 141 11.83 0.56 19.68
CA GLU A 141 11.64 0.58 21.13
C GLU A 141 11.75 -0.84 21.68
N MET A 142 12.25 -0.99 22.90
CA MET A 142 12.38 -2.29 23.58
C MET A 142 11.02 -2.82 24.06
N ASP A 143 10.05 -2.90 23.17
CA ASP A 143 8.69 -3.37 23.40
C ASP A 143 8.38 -4.56 22.49
N VAL A 144 8.43 -5.77 23.07
CA VAL A 144 8.17 -7.04 22.38
C VAL A 144 6.75 -7.14 21.81
N THR A 145 5.78 -6.41 22.37
CA THR A 145 4.39 -6.46 21.91
C THR A 145 4.21 -5.73 20.58
N ARG A 146 5.10 -4.78 20.28
CA ARG A 146 5.04 -3.92 19.10
C ARG A 146 5.96 -4.34 17.96
N VAL A 147 6.81 -5.35 18.15
CA VAL A 147 7.81 -5.81 17.17
C VAL A 147 7.20 -6.20 15.82
N ASN A 148 6.00 -6.75 15.83
CA ASN A 148 5.29 -7.14 14.62
C ASN A 148 4.06 -6.26 14.36
N ALA A 149 3.78 -5.27 15.21
CA ALA A 149 2.56 -4.47 15.06
C ALA A 149 2.73 -3.48 13.90
N ALA A 150 1.73 -3.42 13.02
CA ALA A 150 1.62 -2.34 12.06
C ALA A 150 0.99 -1.11 12.72
N ASN A 151 1.36 0.10 12.30
CA ASN A 151 0.77 1.32 12.87
C ASN A 151 -0.64 1.65 12.34
N TRP A 152 -1.11 0.91 11.34
CA TRP A 152 -2.43 1.06 10.72
C TRP A 152 -3.43 -0.03 11.14
N GLU A 153 -3.00 -0.98 11.97
CA GLU A 153 -3.84 -2.00 12.61
C GLU A 153 -4.42 -1.47 13.94
#